data_AF-A0A657AGI5-F1
#
_entry.id   AF-A0A657AGI5-F1
#
_cell.length_a   1.000
_cell.length_b   1.000
_cell.length_c   1.000
_cell.angle_alpha   90.00
_cell.angle_beta   90.00
_cell.angle_gamma   90.00
#
_symmetry.space_group_name_H-M   'P 1'
#
loop_
_entity.id
_entity.type
_entity.pdbx_description
1 polymer ?
#
loop_
_entity_poly.entity_id
_entity_poly.type
_entity_poly.pdbx_seq_one_letter_code
_entity_poly.pdbx_strand_id
1 'polypeptide(L)'
;MSISVEFVPLVSAILVCLLAVYALVIKRSITLSERSTADLVDELSKEVQGISHGSMGVGRKVIALEKRVEELEAIIDEMQKNDPTKVSYSEASRLVELGAGIDDLMNSCGISRPEAELVSALTESKQDTIPTLTPTK
;
A
#
# COMPACT_ATOMS: atom_id res chain seq x y z
N MET A 1 77.02 48.75 11.28
CA MET A 1 76.32 47.92 10.27
C MET A 1 76.34 46.42 10.63
N SER A 2 77.34 45.91 11.35
CA SER A 2 77.45 44.48 11.70
C SER A 2 76.41 43.96 12.71
N ILE A 3 76.03 44.78 13.69
CA ILE A 3 75.05 44.43 14.75
C ILE A 3 73.68 44.05 14.15
N SER A 4 73.26 44.71 13.07
CA SER A 4 71.98 44.46 12.40
C SER A 4 71.93 43.10 11.68
N VAL A 5 73.08 42.59 11.23
CA VAL A 5 73.16 41.33 10.46
C VAL A 5 73.10 40.11 11.38
N GLU A 6 73.58 40.22 12.62
CA GLU A 6 73.57 39.13 13.61
C GLU A 6 72.16 38.80 14.13
N PHE A 7 71.21 39.75 14.10
CA PHE A 7 69.82 39.50 14.53
C PHE A 7 68.93 38.88 13.44
N VAL A 8 69.33 38.95 12.17
CA VAL A 8 68.60 38.35 11.04
C VAL A 8 68.33 36.84 11.23
N PRO A 9 69.33 35.99 11.59
CA PRO A 9 69.08 34.56 11.84
C PRO A 9 68.19 34.30 13.07
N LEU A 10 68.26 35.16 14.09
CA LEU A 10 67.43 35.01 15.29
C LEU A 10 65.95 35.25 14.96
N VAL A 11 65.66 36.32 14.21
CA VAL A 11 64.29 36.67 13.82
C VAL A 11 63.71 35.63 12.86
N SER A 12 64.50 35.12 11.91
CA SER A 12 64.03 34.08 10.98
C SER A 12 63.76 32.76 11.71
N ALA A 13 64.60 32.37 12.68
CA ALA A 13 64.37 31.19 13.50
C ALA A 13 63.08 31.30 14.32
N ILE A 14 62.83 32.46 14.94
CA ILE A 14 61.59 32.71 15.69
C ILE A 14 60.38 32.62 14.76
N LEU A 15 60.45 33.20 13.57
CA LEU A 15 59.34 33.18 12.60
C LEU A 15 59.04 31.76 12.11
N VAL A 16 60.07 30.95 11.84
CA VAL A 16 59.90 29.53 11.47
C VAL A 16 59.30 28.72 12.62
N CYS A 17 59.76 28.94 13.86
CA CYS A 17 59.17 28.30 15.03
C CYS A 17 57.70 28.66 15.21
N LEU A 18 57.33 29.94 15.06
CA LEU A 18 55.93 30.37 15.15
C LEU A 18 55.07 29.76 14.06
N LEU A 19 55.53 29.73 12.80
CA LEU A 19 54.81 29.08 11.70
C LEU A 19 54.66 27.57 11.93
N ALA A 20 55.69 26.90 12.45
CA ALA A 20 55.63 25.48 12.77
C ALA A 20 54.61 25.18 13.89
N VAL A 21 54.59 26.00 14.94
CA VAL A 21 53.59 25.89 16.02
C VAL A 21 52.18 26.16 15.49
N TYR A 22 52.00 27.20 14.67
CA TYR A 22 50.70 27.52 14.07
C TYR A 22 50.18 26.38 13.18
N ALA A 23 51.04 25.81 12.35
CA ALA A 23 50.72 24.65 11.52
C ALA A 23 50.37 23.40 12.35
N LEU A 24 51.08 23.15 13.46
CA LEU A 24 50.79 22.03 14.37
C LEU A 24 49.43 22.21 15.06
N VAL A 25 49.09 23.43 15.51
CA VAL A 25 47.79 23.72 16.13
C VAL A 25 46.65 23.50 15.14
N ILE A 26 46.78 24.01 13.91
CA ILE A 26 45.77 23.81 12.86
C ILE A 26 45.61 22.33 12.53
N LYS A 27 46.70 21.59 12.30
CA LYS A 27 46.63 20.15 12.02
C LYS A 27 45.96 19.39 13.15
N ARG A 28 46.30 19.70 14.40
CA ARG A 28 45.73 19.06 15.58
C ARG A 28 44.24 19.36 15.73
N SER A 29 43.81 20.58 15.39
CA SER A 29 42.38 20.96 15.37
C SER A 29 41.61 20.23 14.27
N ILE A 30 42.19 20.09 13.08
CA ILE A 30 41.55 19.39 11.96
C ILE A 30 41.37 17.91 12.27
N THR A 31 42.41 17.24 12.80
CA THR A 31 42.35 15.81 13.16
C THR A 31 41.30 15.50 14.23
N LEU A 32 41.02 16.45 15.14
CA LEU A 32 39.94 16.30 16.12
C LEU A 32 38.56 16.49 15.47
N SER A 33 38.43 17.44 14.55
CA SER A 33 37.18 17.69 13.82
C SER A 33 36.78 16.54 12.91
N GLU A 34 37.75 15.88 12.27
CA GLU A 34 37.53 14.73 11.39
C GLU A 34 36.87 13.55 12.13
N ARG A 35 37.19 13.36 13.41
CA ARG A 35 36.62 12.30 14.24
C ARG A 35 35.13 12.53 14.49
N SER A 36 34.75 13.74 14.88
CA SER A 36 33.33 14.06 15.11
C SER A 36 32.50 13.93 13.83
N THR A 37 33.05 14.28 12.67
CA THR A 37 32.36 14.06 11.40
C THR A 37 32.24 12.58 11.05
N ALA A 38 33.27 11.77 11.33
CA ALA A 38 33.23 10.34 11.10
C ALA A 38 32.21 9.65 12.02
N ASP A 39 32.17 10.04 13.29
CA ASP A 39 31.22 9.51 14.28
C ASP A 39 29.76 9.84 13.89
N LEU A 40 29.50 11.08 13.46
CA LEU A 40 28.16 11.48 12.98
C LEU A 40 27.71 10.68 11.76
N VAL A 41 28.63 10.43 10.82
CA VAL A 41 28.34 9.64 9.61
C VAL A 41 28.07 8.18 9.96
N ASP A 42 28.82 7.61 10.92
CA ASP A 42 28.61 6.25 11.40
C ASP A 42 27.25 6.12 12.13
N GLU A 43 26.90 7.08 12.97
CA GLU A 43 25.60 7.13 13.66
C GLU A 43 24.43 7.25 12.67
N LEU A 44 24.53 8.16 11.69
CA LEU A 44 23.52 8.32 10.66
C LEU A 44 23.41 7.06 9.78
N SER A 45 24.53 6.39 9.49
CA SER A 45 24.52 5.12 8.75
C SER A 45 23.76 4.02 9.51
N LYS A 46 23.96 3.94 10.84
CA LYS A 46 23.21 3.00 11.70
C LYS A 46 21.73 3.33 11.74
N GLU A 47 21.36 4.60 11.82
CA GLU A 47 19.96 5.03 11.78
C GLU A 47 19.29 4.69 10.44
N VAL A 48 19.97 4.95 9.32
CA VAL A 48 19.50 4.58 7.97
C VAL A 48 19.34 3.07 7.84
N GLN A 49 20.27 2.27 8.38
CA GLN A 49 20.13 0.81 8.40
C GLN A 49 18.91 0.38 9.23
N GLY A 50 18.70 0.98 10.40
CA GLY A 50 17.52 0.74 11.23
C GLY A 50 16.21 1.06 10.50
N ILE A 51 16.14 2.21 9.82
CA ILE A 51 14.99 2.62 9.00
C ILE A 51 14.79 1.67 7.82
N SER A 52 15.86 1.25 7.15
CA SER A 52 15.80 0.32 6.01
C SER A 52 15.26 -1.06 6.43
N HIS A 53 15.66 -1.55 7.60
CA HIS A 53 15.08 -2.77 8.19
C HIS A 53 13.60 -2.58 8.56
N GLY A 54 13.23 -1.41 9.09
CA GLY A 54 11.84 -1.06 9.36
C GLY A 54 10.96 -1.02 8.10
N SER A 55 11.43 -0.38 7.04
CA SER A 55 10.71 -0.24 5.77
C SER A 55 10.54 -1.58 5.05
N MET A 56 11.53 -2.48 5.12
CA MET A 56 11.39 -3.86 4.64
C MET A 56 10.31 -4.63 5.40
N GLY A 57 10.21 -4.45 6.72
CA GLY A 57 9.16 -5.06 7.53
C GLY A 57 7.76 -4.58 7.15
N VAL A 58 7.61 -3.29 6.88
CA VAL A 58 6.35 -2.70 6.36
C VAL A 58 6.03 -3.25 4.98
N GLY A 59 7.01 -3.32 4.06
CA GLY A 59 6.81 -3.88 2.71
C GLY A 59 6.30 -5.32 2.74
N ARG A 60 6.85 -6.18 3.60
CA ARG A 60 6.34 -7.56 3.78
C ARG A 60 4.89 -7.59 4.29
N LYS A 61 4.53 -6.68 5.20
CA LYS A 61 3.14 -6.58 5.70
C LYS A 61 2.19 -6.09 4.62
N VAL A 62 2.61 -5.15 3.77
CA VAL A 62 1.81 -4.68 2.62
C VAL A 62 1.55 -5.83 1.65
N ILE A 63 2.57 -6.58 1.26
CA ILE A 63 2.41 -7.75 0.37
C ILE A 63 1.49 -8.81 1.00
N ALA A 64 1.61 -9.05 2.31
CA ALA A 64 0.73 -9.99 3.01
C ALA A 64 -0.73 -9.51 3.06
N LEU A 65 -0.96 -8.20 3.18
CA LEU A 65 -2.29 -7.61 3.12
C LEU A 65 -2.87 -7.67 1.71
N GLU A 66 -2.09 -7.34 0.69
CA GLU A 66 -2.47 -7.44 -0.71
C GLU A 66 -2.96 -8.87 -1.04
N LYS A 67 -2.20 -9.89 -0.64
CA LYS A 67 -2.60 -11.29 -0.82
C LYS A 67 -3.93 -11.64 -0.13
N ARG A 68 -4.15 -11.11 1.08
CA ARG A 68 -5.43 -11.33 1.79
C ARG A 68 -6.59 -10.64 1.09
N VAL A 69 -6.37 -9.44 0.55
CA VAL A 69 -7.39 -8.73 -0.23
C VAL A 69 -7.74 -9.54 -1.48
N GLU A 70 -6.75 -10.03 -2.23
CA GLU A 70 -6.98 -10.87 -3.40
C GLU A 70 -7.76 -12.15 -3.07
N GLU A 71 -7.42 -12.81 -1.96
CA GLU A 71 -8.15 -14.00 -1.49
C GLU A 71 -9.61 -13.66 -1.12
N LEU A 72 -9.84 -12.52 -0.46
CA LEU A 72 -11.19 -12.06 -0.14
C LEU A 72 -11.99 -11.72 -1.40
N GLU A 73 -11.38 -11.07 -2.38
CA GLU A 73 -12.02 -10.75 -3.66
C GLU A 73 -12.44 -12.03 -4.39
N ALA A 74 -11.58 -13.05 -4.41
CA ALA A 74 -11.91 -14.34 -5.00
C ALA A 74 -13.10 -15.02 -4.31
N ILE A 75 -13.14 -15.00 -2.97
CA ILE A 75 -14.26 -15.55 -2.20
C ILE A 75 -15.56 -14.78 -2.49
N ILE A 76 -15.50 -13.46 -2.56
CA ILE A 76 -16.68 -12.64 -2.88
C ILE A 76 -17.19 -12.95 -4.28
N ASP A 77 -16.31 -13.06 -5.28
CA ASP A 77 -16.70 -13.40 -6.65
C ASP A 77 -17.32 -14.81 -6.71
N GLU A 78 -16.77 -15.78 -5.98
CA GLU A 78 -17.34 -17.11 -5.86
C GLU A 78 -18.72 -17.10 -5.19
N MET A 79 -18.90 -16.33 -4.11
CA MET A 79 -20.20 -16.18 -3.45
C MET A 79 -21.23 -15.50 -4.35
N GLN A 80 -20.84 -14.48 -5.12
CA GLN A 80 -21.73 -13.80 -6.06
C GLN A 80 -22.14 -14.70 -7.22
N LYS A 81 -21.24 -15.53 -7.74
CA LYS A 81 -21.53 -16.49 -8.81
C LYS A 81 -22.42 -17.63 -8.33
N ASN A 82 -22.22 -18.10 -7.11
CA ASN A 82 -22.92 -19.25 -6.55
C ASN A 82 -24.06 -18.86 -5.61
N ASP A 83 -24.58 -17.63 -5.66
CA ASP A 83 -25.70 -17.20 -4.82
C ASP A 83 -26.93 -18.11 -5.05
N PRO A 84 -27.23 -19.03 -4.11
CA PRO A 84 -28.27 -20.03 -4.31
C PRO A 84 -29.66 -19.39 -4.38
N THR A 85 -29.82 -18.22 -3.73
CA THR A 85 -31.09 -17.51 -3.70
C THR A 85 -31.42 -16.98 -5.09
N LYS A 86 -30.46 -16.36 -5.77
CA LYS A 86 -30.62 -15.84 -7.14
C LYS A 86 -30.94 -16.94 -8.15
N VAL A 87 -30.29 -18.11 -8.04
CA VAL A 87 -30.58 -19.27 -8.90
C VAL A 87 -31.99 -19.79 -8.65
N SER A 88 -32.39 -19.98 -7.38
CA SER A 88 -33.74 -20.44 -7.02
C SER A 88 -34.85 -19.49 -7.52
N TYR A 89 -34.67 -18.17 -7.40
CA TYR A 89 -35.63 -17.18 -7.94
C TYR A 89 -35.72 -17.20 -9.48
N SER A 90 -34.60 -17.40 -10.17
CA SER A 90 -34.57 -17.48 -11.64
C SER A 90 -35.30 -18.74 -12.15
N GLU A 91 -35.16 -19.86 -11.44
CA GLU A 91 -35.87 -21.11 -11.75
C GLU A 91 -37.36 -21.00 -11.43
N ALA A 92 -37.71 -20.39 -10.29
CA ALA A 92 -39.10 -20.14 -9.91
C ALA A 92 -39.81 -19.24 -10.94
N SER A 93 -39.15 -18.18 -11.41
CA SER A 93 -39.71 -17.29 -12.44
C SER A 93 -39.99 -18.05 -13.75
N ARG A 94 -39.07 -18.92 -14.16
CA ARG A 94 -39.24 -19.75 -15.36
C ARG A 94 -40.36 -20.78 -15.22
N LEU A 95 -40.55 -21.35 -14.03
CA LEU A 95 -41.68 -22.25 -13.76
C LEU A 95 -43.02 -21.50 -13.81
N VAL A 96 -43.09 -20.28 -13.31
CA VAL A 96 -44.28 -19.41 -13.45
C VAL A 96 -44.57 -19.10 -14.92
N GLU A 97 -43.55 -18.77 -15.72
CA GLU A 97 -43.70 -18.55 -17.17
C GLU A 97 -44.26 -19.78 -17.91
N LEU A 98 -43.97 -20.99 -17.40
CA LEU A 98 -44.50 -22.25 -17.90
C LEU A 98 -45.89 -22.60 -17.32
N GLY A 99 -46.44 -21.76 -16.44
CA GLY A 99 -47.77 -21.91 -15.84
C GLY A 99 -47.80 -22.83 -14.60
N ALA A 100 -46.67 -23.03 -13.92
CA ALA A 100 -46.62 -23.82 -12.69
C ALA A 100 -47.39 -23.13 -11.55
N GLY A 101 -48.07 -23.92 -10.71
CA GLY A 101 -48.81 -23.42 -9.56
C GLY A 101 -47.92 -23.11 -8.35
N ILE A 102 -48.48 -22.41 -7.36
CA ILE A 102 -47.78 -22.02 -6.13
C ILE A 102 -47.20 -23.24 -5.38
N ASP A 103 -47.94 -24.36 -5.32
CA ASP A 103 -47.48 -25.57 -4.64
C ASP A 103 -46.30 -26.25 -5.36
N ASP A 104 -46.24 -26.17 -6.69
CA ASP A 104 -45.12 -26.71 -7.48
C ASP A 104 -43.86 -25.85 -7.34
N LEU A 105 -44.02 -24.53 -7.24
CA LEU A 105 -42.92 -23.59 -6.96
C LEU A 105 -42.29 -23.85 -5.59
N MET A 106 -43.12 -24.05 -4.55
CA MET A 106 -42.63 -24.36 -3.21
C MET A 106 -41.85 -25.69 -3.18
N ASN A 107 -42.37 -26.72 -3.85
CA ASN A 107 -41.74 -28.04 -3.88
C ASN A 107 -40.47 -28.09 -4.74
N SER A 108 -40.43 -27.38 -5.87
CA SER A 108 -39.31 -27.46 -6.82
C SER A 108 -38.19 -26.47 -6.49
N CYS A 109 -38.54 -25.24 -6.09
CA CYS A 109 -37.56 -24.18 -5.81
C CYS A 109 -37.22 -24.06 -4.31
N GLY A 110 -37.94 -24.77 -3.43
CA GLY A 110 -37.69 -24.77 -1.98
C GLY A 110 -37.99 -23.45 -1.29
N ILE A 111 -38.81 -22.60 -1.91
CA ILE A 111 -39.19 -21.27 -1.40
C ILE A 111 -40.47 -21.34 -0.56
N SER A 112 -40.65 -20.38 0.35
CA SER A 112 -41.84 -20.32 1.21
C SER A 112 -43.10 -19.88 0.43
N ARG A 113 -44.30 -20.19 0.95
CA ARG A 113 -45.57 -19.80 0.31
C ARG A 113 -45.66 -18.30 0.00
N PRO A 114 -45.32 -17.38 0.92
CA PRO A 114 -45.34 -15.95 0.62
C PRO A 114 -44.34 -15.54 -0.47
N GLU A 115 -43.19 -16.21 -0.56
CA GLU A 115 -42.19 -15.96 -1.61
C GLU A 115 -42.68 -16.45 -2.98
N ALA A 116 -43.34 -17.62 -3.03
CA ALA A 116 -43.93 -18.14 -4.26
C ALA A 116 -45.05 -17.24 -4.80
N GLU A 117 -45.91 -16.73 -3.92
CA GLU A 117 -46.94 -15.74 -4.27
C GLU A 117 -46.33 -14.44 -4.81
N LEU A 118 -45.26 -13.93 -4.18
CA LEU A 118 -44.54 -12.74 -4.62
C LEU A 118 -43.90 -12.93 -6.01
N VAL A 119 -43.23 -14.06 -6.26
CA VAL A 119 -42.56 -14.34 -7.55
C VAL A 119 -43.59 -14.50 -8.67
N SER A 120 -44.72 -15.14 -8.40
CA SER A 120 -45.83 -15.27 -9.35
C SER A 120 -46.36 -13.89 -9.74
N ALA A 121 -46.68 -13.05 -8.75
CA ALA A 121 -47.21 -11.71 -9.00
C ALA A 121 -46.20 -10.79 -9.72
N LEU A 122 -44.92 -10.87 -9.36
CA LEU A 122 -43.87 -10.06 -9.98
C LEU A 122 -43.63 -10.48 -11.44
N THR A 123 -43.58 -11.77 -11.72
CA THR A 123 -43.39 -12.31 -13.09
C THR A 123 -44.60 -12.02 -13.98
N GLU A 124 -45.82 -12.21 -13.47
CA GLU A 124 -47.06 -11.90 -14.19
C GLU A 124 -47.15 -10.40 -14.52
N SER A 125 -46.80 -9.52 -13.56
CA SER A 125 -46.75 -8.07 -13.81
C SER A 125 -45.69 -7.66 -14.86
N LYS A 126 -44.59 -8.41 -14.95
CA LYS A 126 -43.51 -8.19 -15.92
C LYS A 126 -43.92 -8.58 -17.34
N GLN A 127 -44.82 -9.57 -17.48
CA GLN A 127 -45.36 -10.04 -18.76
C GLN A 127 -46.28 -8.99 -19.42
N ASP A 128 -47.02 -8.22 -18.61
CA ASP A 128 -47.93 -7.16 -19.09
C ASP A 128 -47.21 -5.84 -19.47
N THR A 129 -45.93 -5.68 -19.13
CA THR A 129 -45.15 -4.46 -19.39
C THR A 129 -44.00 -4.67 -20.37
N ILE A 130 -44.31 -4.87 -21.66
CA ILE A 130 -43.38 -4.46 -22.73
C ILE A 130 -44.15 -3.58 -23.73
N PRO A 131 -44.22 -2.25 -23.52
CA PRO A 131 -44.36 -1.34 -24.64
C PRO A 131 -43.04 -1.41 -25.42
N THR A 132 -43.07 -2.05 -26.58
CA THR A 132 -41.99 -1.96 -27.58
C THR A 132 -41.85 -0.51 -28.00
N LEU A 133 -40.88 0.21 -27.44
CA LEU A 133 -40.40 1.47 -28.00
C LEU A 133 -39.23 1.18 -28.95
N THR A 134 -39.54 0.49 -30.06
CA THR A 134 -38.83 0.75 -31.32
C THR A 134 -39.61 1.82 -32.08
N PRO A 135 -39.08 3.03 -32.24
CA PRO A 135 -39.36 3.82 -33.42
C PRO A 135 -38.23 3.59 -34.41
N THR A 136 -38.52 2.79 -35.43
CA THR A 136 -37.96 2.96 -36.77
C THR A 136 -38.10 4.42 -37.20
N LYS A 137 -37.00 5.15 -37.30
CA LYS A 137 -36.60 5.93 -38.50
C LYS A 137 -35.14 6.33 -38.40
#